data_AF-A0A1K1MKK0-F1
#
_entry.id   AF-A0A1K1MKK0-F1
#
_cell.length_a   1.000
_cell.length_b   1.000
_cell.length_c   1.000
_cell.angle_alpha   90.00
_cell.angle_beta   90.00
_cell.angle_gamma   90.00
#
_symmetry.space_group_name_H-M   'P 1'
#
loop_
_entity.id
_entity.type
_entity.pdbx_description
1 polymer ?
#
loop_
_entity_poly.entity_id
_entity_poly.type
_entity_poly.pdbx_seq_one_letter_code
_entity_poly.pdbx_strand_id
1 'polypeptide(L)'
;MGNSSNGHSISTGIALYMVVKSVVNLLLGFSLTNIVMIVVNAALGYTLRRGRKPFNLLTAVFLGAIALMHLKANIEGRQALYLAEGIADILCAAMLVINKDVRAFFS
;
A
#
# COMPACT_ATOMS: atom_id res chain seq x y z
N MET A 1 23.16 8.60 6.87
CA MET A 1 22.13 8.23 7.87
C MET A 1 20.77 8.67 7.35
N GLY A 2 19.73 7.84 7.49
CA GLY A 2 18.35 8.20 7.12
C GLY A 2 17.66 8.97 8.26
N ASN A 3 16.66 9.78 7.93
CA ASN A 3 15.86 10.55 8.90
C ASN A 3 14.60 9.77 9.30
N SER A 4 14.53 9.30 10.55
CA SER A 4 13.40 8.49 11.05
C SER A 4 12.07 9.25 11.11
N SER A 5 12.09 10.58 11.32
CA SER A 5 10.89 11.42 11.30
C SER A 5 10.30 11.51 9.89
N ASN A 6 11.17 11.67 8.88
CA ASN A 6 10.76 11.62 7.47
C ASN A 6 10.22 10.22 7.13
N GLY A 7 10.89 9.15 7.57
CA GLY A 7 10.44 7.78 7.37
C GLY A 7 9.06 7.50 7.98
N HIS A 8 8.79 8.02 9.18
CA HIS A 8 7.47 7.95 9.80
C HIS A 8 6.40 8.67 8.98
N SER A 9 6.72 9.86 8.47
CA SER A 9 5.81 10.67 7.64
C SER A 9 5.47 9.97 6.33
N ILE A 10 6.48 9.43 5.63
CA ILE A 10 6.28 8.65 4.39
C ILE A 10 5.42 7.42 4.66
N SER A 11 5.73 6.65 5.72
CA SER A 11 4.99 5.44 6.08
C SER A 11 3.54 5.73 6.45
N THR A 12 3.30 6.87 7.11
CA THR A 12 1.95 7.36 7.43
C THR A 12 1.19 7.79 6.16
N GLY A 13 1.87 8.43 5.21
CA GLY A 13 1.29 8.76 3.90
C GLY A 13 0.86 7.51 3.13
N ILE A 14 1.69 6.46 3.10
CA ILE A 14 1.37 5.19 2.47
C ILE A 14 0.20 4.50 3.19
N ALA A 15 0.18 4.50 4.53
CA ALA A 15 -0.94 3.97 5.31
C ALA A 15 -2.26 4.70 5.00
N LEU A 16 -2.22 6.03 4.88
CA LEU A 16 -3.40 6.83 4.51
C LEU A 16 -3.88 6.50 3.10
N TYR A 17 -2.96 6.42 2.13
CA TYR A 17 -3.25 5.99 0.76
C TYR A 17 -4.01 4.66 0.75
N MET A 18 -3.50 3.64 1.46
CA MET A 18 -4.09 2.30 1.53
C MET A 18 -5.55 2.32 2.03
N VAL A 19 -5.86 3.16 3.01
CA VAL A 19 -7.23 3.32 3.51
C VAL A 19 -8.10 4.03 2.46
N VAL A 20 -7.63 5.14 1.89
CA VAL A 20 -8.38 5.92 0.90
C VAL A 20 -8.72 5.06 -0.32
N LYS A 21 -7.75 4.33 -0.90
CA LYS A 21 -8.02 3.44 -2.05
C LYS A 21 -9.06 2.36 -1.71
N SER A 22 -9.01 1.81 -0.49
CA SER A 22 -9.94 0.76 -0.07
C SER A 22 -11.37 1.28 0.08
N VAL A 23 -11.52 2.51 0.58
CA VAL A 23 -12.83 3.18 0.63
C VAL A 23 -13.35 3.42 -0.78
N VAL A 24 -12.52 3.92 -1.69
CA VAL A 24 -12.90 4.12 -3.09
C VAL A 24 -13.35 2.79 -3.73
N ASN A 25 -12.59 1.71 -3.56
CA ASN A 25 -12.95 0.39 -4.09
C ASN A 25 -14.26 -0.15 -3.51
N LEU A 26 -14.50 0.05 -2.21
CA LEU A 26 -15.75 -0.35 -1.57
C LEU A 26 -16.96 0.44 -2.10
N LEU A 27 -16.79 1.74 -2.39
CA LEU A 27 -17.84 2.58 -2.95
C LEU A 27 -18.14 2.24 -4.42
N LEU A 28 -17.11 1.95 -5.23
CA LEU A 28 -17.26 1.63 -6.64
C LEU A 28 -17.82 0.21 -6.88
N GLY A 29 -17.59 -0.72 -5.95
CA GLY A 29 -18.02 -2.10 -6.10
C GLY A 29 -18.22 -2.77 -4.74
N PHE A 30 -19.31 -2.46 -4.05
CA PHE A 30 -19.58 -3.02 -2.74
C PHE A 30 -19.58 -4.55 -2.76
N SER A 31 -18.68 -5.17 -2.00
CA SER A 31 -18.52 -6.63 -1.94
C SER A 31 -17.82 -7.06 -0.65
N LEU A 32 -18.03 -8.31 -0.24
CA LEU A 32 -17.34 -8.89 0.92
C LEU A 32 -15.81 -8.83 0.75
N THR A 33 -15.31 -9.05 -0.47
CA THR A 33 -13.88 -8.92 -0.80
C THR A 33 -13.36 -7.52 -0.49
N ASN A 34 -14.08 -6.47 -0.88
CA ASN A 34 -13.68 -5.09 -0.61
C ASN A 34 -13.74 -4.73 0.89
N ILE A 35 -14.69 -5.32 1.63
CA ILE A 35 -14.75 -5.20 3.10
C ILE A 35 -13.53 -5.87 3.76
N VAL A 36 -13.13 -7.06 3.31
CA VAL A 36 -11.93 -7.72 3.83
C VAL A 36 -10.68 -6.91 3.48
N MET A 37 -10.59 -6.39 2.26
CA MET A 37 -9.44 -5.61 1.81
C MET A 37 -9.26 -4.31 2.60
N ILE A 38 -10.34 -3.59 2.95
CA ILE A 38 -10.21 -2.39 3.79
C ILE A 38 -9.70 -2.72 5.20
N VAL A 39 -10.13 -3.85 5.78
CA VAL A 39 -9.65 -4.30 7.10
C VAL A 39 -8.18 -4.68 7.04
N VAL A 40 -7.77 -5.45 6.03
CA VAL A 40 -6.35 -5.83 5.82
C VAL A 40 -5.49 -4.59 5.61
N ASN A 41 -5.91 -3.66 4.75
CA ASN A 41 -5.17 -2.43 4.47
C ASN A 41 -5.08 -1.51 5.70
N ALA A 42 -6.14 -1.41 6.51
CA ALA A 42 -6.12 -0.67 7.77
C ALA A 42 -5.15 -1.30 8.79
N ALA A 43 -5.14 -2.64 8.91
CA ALA A 43 -4.23 -3.35 9.81
C ALA A 43 -2.77 -3.17 9.38
N LEU A 44 -2.46 -3.32 8.09
CA LEU A 44 -1.12 -3.07 7.54
C LEU A 44 -0.72 -1.60 7.75
N GLY A 45 -1.60 -0.65 7.44
CA GLY A 45 -1.38 0.77 7.67
C GLY A 45 -1.08 1.11 9.14
N TYR A 46 -1.79 0.49 10.08
CA TYR A 46 -1.52 0.63 11.51
C TYR A 46 -0.12 0.12 11.90
N THR A 47 0.27 -1.05 11.39
CA THR A 47 1.61 -1.61 11.64
C THR A 47 2.72 -0.77 11.02
N LEU A 48 2.49 -0.20 9.83
CA LEU A 48 3.40 0.72 9.17
C LEU A 48 3.64 1.97 10.02
N ARG A 49 2.58 2.58 10.56
CA ARG A 49 2.72 3.75 11.44
C ARG A 49 3.50 3.49 12.72
N ARG A 50 3.50 2.24 13.21
CA ARG A 50 4.27 1.83 14.39
C ARG A 50 5.73 1.52 14.13
N GLY A 51 6.18 1.49 12.87
CA GLY A 51 7.58 1.19 12.53
C GLY A 51 8.02 -0.23 12.92
N ARG A 52 7.07 -1.18 13.09
CA ARG A 52 7.40 -2.53 13.54
C ARG A 52 8.05 -3.34 12.42
N LYS A 53 9.21 -3.93 12.67
CA LYS A 53 9.76 -4.96 11.77
C LYS A 53 8.90 -6.23 11.81
N PRO A 54 8.73 -6.96 10.69
CA PRO A 54 9.18 -6.67 9.32
C PRO A 54 8.06 -6.05 8.45
N PHE A 55 7.18 -5.21 9.02
CA PHE A 55 5.94 -4.81 8.35
C PHE A 55 6.11 -3.87 7.15
N ASN A 56 7.25 -3.18 7.02
CA ASN A 56 7.56 -2.44 5.78
C ASN A 56 7.72 -3.40 4.59
N LEU A 57 8.47 -4.50 4.77
CA LEU A 57 8.68 -5.50 3.74
C LEU A 57 7.40 -6.30 3.47
N LEU A 58 6.68 -6.72 4.51
CA LEU A 58 5.42 -7.46 4.35
C LEU A 58 4.39 -6.63 3.58
N THR A 59 4.23 -5.35 3.93
CA THR A 59 3.29 -4.47 3.22
C THR A 59 3.73 -4.21 1.78
N ALA A 60 5.03 -4.07 1.52
CA ALA A 60 5.54 -3.91 0.16
C ALA A 60 5.26 -5.15 -0.71
N VAL A 61 5.51 -6.35 -0.18
CA VAL A 61 5.21 -7.61 -0.88
C VAL A 61 3.71 -7.73 -1.14
N PHE A 62 2.88 -7.41 -0.15
CA PHE A 62 1.43 -7.43 -0.29
C PHE A 62 0.93 -6.49 -1.41
N LEU A 63 1.33 -5.22 -1.37
CA LEU A 63 0.95 -4.22 -2.38
C LEU A 63 1.42 -4.64 -3.78
N GLY A 64 2.68 -5.08 -3.90
CA GLY A 64 3.23 -5.55 -5.17
C GLY A 64 2.51 -6.78 -5.71
N ALA A 65 2.20 -7.76 -4.85
CA ALA A 65 1.51 -8.98 -5.26
C ALA A 65 0.08 -8.70 -5.76
N ILE A 66 -0.69 -7.87 -5.05
CA ILE A 66 -2.05 -7.48 -5.44
C ILE A 66 -2.02 -6.74 -6.79
N ALA A 67 -1.12 -5.76 -6.94
CA ALA A 67 -0.97 -5.03 -8.19
C ALA A 67 -0.65 -5.97 -9.37
N LEU A 68 0.26 -6.93 -9.19
CA LEU A 68 0.62 -7.90 -10.23
C LEU A 68 -0.52 -8.86 -10.58
N MET A 69 -1.29 -9.33 -9.59
CA MET A 69 -2.44 -10.21 -9.82
C MET A 69 -3.53 -9.55 -10.68
N HIS A 70 -3.76 -8.24 -10.48
CA HIS A 70 -4.79 -7.51 -11.22
C HIS A 70 -4.28 -6.83 -12.50
N LEU A 71 -2.96 -6.72 -12.69
CA LEU A 71 -2.37 -5.97 -13.81
C LEU A 71 -2.90 -6.41 -15.17
N LYS A 72 -2.87 -7.72 -15.46
CA LYS A 72 -3.33 -8.26 -16.75
C LYS A 72 -4.81 -7.94 -16.99
N ALA A 73 -5.66 -8.24 -16.02
CA ALA A 73 -7.11 -8.02 -16.11
C ALA A 73 -7.44 -6.53 -16.30
N ASN A 74 -6.73 -5.65 -15.61
CA ASN A 74 -6.96 -4.20 -15.71
C ASN A 74 -6.57 -3.65 -17.10
N ILE A 75 -5.48 -4.18 -17.69
CA ILE A 75 -5.04 -3.80 -19.05
C ILE A 75 -6.05 -4.29 -20.09
N GLU A 76 -6.43 -5.57 -20.03
CA GLU A 76 -7.37 -6.17 -20.99
C GLU A 76 -8.76 -5.52 -20.90
N GLY A 77 -9.23 -5.23 -19.68
CA GLY A 77 -10.51 -4.58 -19.42
C GLY A 77 -10.52 -3.06 -19.62
N ARG A 78 -9.39 -2.44 -20.02
CA ARG A 78 -9.21 -0.98 -20.14
C ARG A 78 -9.64 -0.21 -18.89
N GLN A 79 -9.39 -0.79 -17.73
CA GLN A 79 -9.79 -0.26 -16.43
C GLN A 79 -8.79 0.77 -15.92
N ALA A 80 -8.82 1.98 -16.50
CA ALA A 80 -7.81 3.02 -16.25
C ALA A 80 -7.63 3.37 -14.76
N LEU A 81 -8.72 3.41 -13.98
CA LEU A 81 -8.66 3.68 -12.54
C LEU A 81 -7.91 2.60 -11.76
N TYR A 82 -8.24 1.32 -12.01
CA TYR A 82 -7.58 0.19 -11.35
C TYR A 82 -6.12 0.01 -11.82
N LEU A 83 -5.79 0.42 -13.04
CA LEU A 83 -4.42 0.46 -13.53
C LEU A 83 -3.60 1.55 -12.82
N ALA A 84 -4.16 2.75 -12.67
CA ALA A 84 -3.54 3.84 -11.92
C ALA A 84 -3.33 3.45 -10.44
N GLU A 85 -4.31 2.77 -9.83
CA GLU A 85 -4.17 2.22 -8.49
C GLU A 85 -3.02 1.21 -8.41
N GLY A 86 -2.93 0.25 -9.33
CA GLY A 86 -1.84 -0.73 -9.35
C GLY A 86 -0.45 -0.10 -9.51
N ILE A 87 -0.33 0.97 -10.31
CA ILE A 87 0.93 1.74 -10.41
C ILE A 87 1.26 2.40 -9.07
N ALA A 88 0.29 3.03 -8.41
CA ALA A 88 0.49 3.64 -7.11
C ALA A 88 0.88 2.62 -6.02
N ASP A 89 0.30 1.41 -6.05
CA ASP A 89 0.69 0.31 -5.17
C ASP A 89 2.16 -0.09 -5.35
N ILE A 90 2.61 -0.22 -6.61
CA ILE A 90 4.01 -0.55 -6.94
C ILE A 90 4.95 0.56 -6.46
N LEU A 91 4.58 1.84 -6.65
CA LEU A 91 5.38 2.97 -6.16
C LEU A 91 5.47 2.98 -4.63
N CYS A 92 4.36 2.72 -3.93
CA CYS A 92 4.35 2.61 -2.47
C CYS A 92 5.22 1.44 -1.99
N ALA A 93 5.10 0.27 -2.62
CA ALA A 93 5.94 -0.89 -2.33
C ALA A 93 7.43 -0.58 -2.52
N ALA A 94 7.79 0.10 -3.62
CA ALA A 94 9.16 0.54 -3.89
C ALA A 94 9.65 1.52 -2.81
N MET A 95 8.83 2.50 -2.39
CA MET A 95 9.20 3.43 -1.32
C MET A 95 9.45 2.71 0.01
N LEU A 96 8.61 1.73 0.37
CA LEU A 96 8.76 0.97 1.62
C LEU A 96 10.07 0.18 1.72
N VAL A 97 10.64 -0.21 0.57
CA VAL A 97 11.85 -1.04 0.49
C VAL A 97 13.10 -0.22 0.19
N ILE A 98 13.03 0.74 -0.72
CA ILE A 98 14.21 1.44 -1.26
C ILE A 98 14.52 2.71 -0.46
N ASN A 99 13.51 3.39 0.08
CA ASN A 99 13.72 4.68 0.72
C ASN A 99 14.53 4.55 2.02
N LYS A 100 15.68 5.22 2.06
CA LYS A 100 16.62 5.18 3.21
C LYS A 100 16.00 5.69 4.52
N ASP A 101 15.09 6.66 4.46
CA ASP A 101 14.45 7.27 5.63
C ASP A 101 13.39 6.32 6.18
N VAL A 102 12.61 5.67 5.29
CA VAL A 102 11.69 4.60 5.68
C VAL A 102 12.46 3.45 6.32
N ARG A 103 13.53 2.95 5.68
CA ARG A 103 14.35 1.90 6.27
C ARG A 103 14.90 2.28 7.65
N ALA A 104 15.34 3.53 7.84
CA ALA A 104 15.81 4.02 9.13
C ALA A 104 14.70 4.07 10.18
N PHE A 105 13.47 4.42 9.82
CA PHE A 105 12.32 4.41 10.73
C PHE A 105 11.95 3.00 11.19
N PHE A 106 12.10 2.01 10.32
CA PHE A 106 11.88 0.60 10.66
C PHE A 106 13.14 -0.10 11.16
N SER A 107 14.27 0.60 11.39
CA SER A 107 15.55 -0.02 11.79
C SER A 107 15.62 -0.31 13.29
#